data_AF-A0A9E4AZ07-F1
#
_entry.id   AF-A0A9E4AZ07-F1
#
_cell.length_a   1.000
_cell.length_b   1.000
_cell.length_c   1.000
_cell.angle_alpha   90.00
_cell.angle_beta   90.00
_cell.angle_gamma   90.00
#
_symmetry.space_group_name_H-M   'P 1'
#
loop_
_entity.id
_entity.type
_entity.pdbx_description
1 polymer ?
#
loop_
_entity_poly.entity_id
_entity_poly.type
_entity_poly.pdbx_seq_one_letter_code
_entity_poly.pdbx_strand_id
1 'polypeptide(L)' 'MTNYEIDEIRRIRREISARFDHDVGKLIAHYQALEKEYRKSGKYKFVDPPNEKRKIEKSKDEEAAD' A
#
# COMPACT_ATOMS: atom_id res chain seq x y z
N MET A 1 5.26 23.77 3.26
CA MET A 1 4.64 22.72 2.43
C MET A 1 3.26 22.47 3.00
N THR A 2 2.22 22.75 2.22
CA THR A 2 0.86 22.96 2.71
C THR A 2 0.19 21.61 3.03
N ASN A 3 -0.49 21.53 4.17
CA ASN A 3 -1.29 20.36 4.60
C ASN A 3 -2.35 19.91 3.55
N TYR A 4 -2.60 20.74 2.55
CA TYR A 4 -3.54 20.51 1.46
C TYR A 4 -3.32 19.19 0.69
N GLU A 5 -2.08 18.86 0.33
CA GLU A 5 -1.80 17.62 -0.43
C GLU A 5 -2.16 16.37 0.39
N ILE A 6 -1.83 16.40 1.68
CA ILE A 6 -2.14 15.31 2.62
C ILE A 6 -3.66 15.22 2.83
N ASP A 7 -4.34 16.36 2.96
CA ASP A 7 -5.79 16.40 3.14
C ASP A 7 -6.54 15.90 1.90
N GLU A 8 -6.05 16.20 0.70
CA GLU A 8 -6.64 15.70 -0.55
C GLU A 8 -6.44 14.18 -0.67
N ILE A 9 -5.26 13.66 -0.34
CA ILE A 9 -5.02 12.20 -0.28
C ILE A 9 -5.99 11.55 0.71
N ARG A 10 -6.19 12.16 1.89
CA ARG A 10 -7.12 11.65 2.91
C ARG A 10 -8.57 11.68 2.42
N ARG A 11 -8.97 12.73 1.71
CA ARG A 11 -10.31 12.88 1.14
C ARG A 11 -10.57 11.78 0.10
N ILE A 12 -9.66 11.63 -0.87
CA ILE A 12 -9.75 10.60 -1.91
C ILE A 12 -9.81 9.21 -1.27
N ARG A 13 -8.97 8.93 -0.26
CA ARG A 13 -8.98 7.65 0.45
C ARG A 13 -10.33 7.36 1.11
N ARG A 14 -10.94 8.35 1.78
CA ARG A 14 -12.26 8.19 2.41
C ARG A 14 -13.34 7.92 1.37
N GLU A 15 -13.30 8.63 0.26
CA GLU A 15 -14.27 8.45 -0.83
C GLU A 15 -14.16 7.04 -1.43
N ILE A 16 -12.94 6.57 -1.68
CA ILE A 16 -12.70 5.20 -2.15
C ILE A 16 -13.23 4.20 -1.12
N SER A 17 -12.87 4.33 0.16
CA SER A 17 -13.35 3.41 1.20
C SER A 17 -14.87 3.37 1.29
N ALA A 18 -15.56 4.51 1.16
CA ALA A 18 -17.01 4.58 1.19
C ALA A 18 -17.66 3.81 0.03
N ARG A 19 -17.06 3.80 -1.16
CA ARG A 19 -17.53 3.01 -2.32
C ARG A 19 -17.45 1.50 -2.08
N PHE A 20 -16.64 1.06 -1.14
CA PHE A 20 -16.47 -0.35 -0.78
C PHE A 20 -17.08 -0.69 0.60
N ASP A 21 -18.05 0.09 1.08
CA ASP A 21 -18.69 -0.10 2.41
C ASP A 21 -17.69 -0.09 3.57
N HIS A 22 -16.56 0.58 3.40
CA HIS A 22 -15.41 0.51 4.32
C HIS A 22 -14.85 -0.91 4.53
N ASP A 23 -15.18 -1.86 3.65
CA ASP A 23 -14.66 -3.22 3.66
C ASP A 23 -13.27 -3.26 3.01
N VAL A 24 -12.26 -3.47 3.85
CA VAL A 24 -10.86 -3.54 3.44
C VAL A 24 -10.61 -4.74 2.52
N GLY A 25 -11.32 -5.85 2.71
CA GLY A 25 -11.19 -7.04 1.86
C GLY A 25 -11.66 -6.79 0.44
N LYS A 26 -12.84 -6.17 0.28
CA LYS A 26 -13.35 -5.75 -1.05
C LYS A 26 -12.41 -4.75 -1.73
N LEU A 27 -11.89 -3.79 -0.96
CA LEU A 27 -10.98 -2.78 -1.47
C LEU A 27 -9.66 -3.40 -1.99
N ILE A 28 -9.06 -4.32 -1.23
CA ILE A 28 -7.85 -5.04 -1.64
C ILE A 28 -8.11 -5.87 -2.90
N ALA A 29 -9.23 -6.60 -2.95
CA ALA A 29 -9.60 -7.39 -4.12
C ALA A 29 -9.73 -6.52 -5.38
N HIS A 30 -10.32 -5.33 -5.25
CA HIS A 30 -10.42 -4.37 -6.35
C HIS A 30 -9.05 -3.90 -6.83
N TYR A 31 -8.14 -3.52 -5.93
CA TYR A 31 -6.79 -3.09 -6.32
C TYR A 31 -5.98 -4.21 -6.98
N GLN A 32 -6.10 -5.45 -6.51
CA GLN A 32 -5.45 -6.61 -7.13
C GLN A 32 -5.98 -6.87 -8.55
N ALA A 33 -7.29 -6.68 -8.79
CA ALA A 33 -7.87 -6.81 -10.13
C ALA A 33 -7.33 -5.73 -11.07
N LEU A 34 -7.33 -4.46 -10.64
CA LEU A 34 -6.77 -3.35 -11.40
C LEU A 34 -5.28 -3.56 -11.70
N GLU A 35 -4.49 -4.00 -10.72
CA GLU A 35 -3.08 -4.29 -10.92
C GLU A 35 -2.87 -5.33 -12.03
N LYS A 36 -3.66 -6.41 -12.05
CA LYS A 36 -3.59 -7.43 -13.11
C LYS A 36 -3.90 -6.84 -14.49
N GLU A 37 -4.90 -5.99 -14.60
CA GLU A 37 -5.26 -5.32 -15.86
C GLU A 37 -4.16 -4.38 -16.33
N TYR A 38 -3.61 -3.56 -15.44
CA TYR A 38 -2.56 -2.61 -15.79
C TYR A 38 -1.22 -3.29 -16.09
N ARG A 39 -0.88 -4.37 -15.38
CA ARG A 39 0.27 -5.22 -15.71
C ARG A 39 0.12 -5.79 -17.12
N LYS A 40 -1.06 -6.28 -17.48
CA LYS A 40 -1.34 -6.77 -18.85
C LYS A 40 -1.22 -5.67 -19.91
N SER A 41 -1.60 -4.43 -19.57
CA SER A 41 -1.53 -3.30 -20.51
C SER A 41 -0.10 -2.91 -20.89
N GLY A 42 0.92 -3.25 -20.08
CA GLY A 42 2.31 -2.86 -20.30
C GLY A 42 2.59 -1.36 -20.17
N LYS A 43 1.58 -0.52 -19.89
CA LYS A 43 1.70 0.94 -19.79
C LYS A 43 2.49 1.40 -18.57
N TYR A 44 2.51 0.59 -17.51
CA TYR A 44 3.09 0.94 -16.23
C TYR A 44 4.14 -0.09 -15.81
N LYS A 45 5.22 0.38 -15.16
CA LYS A 45 6.25 -0.48 -14.58
C LYS A 45 5.87 -0.82 -13.14
N PHE A 46 5.52 -2.08 -12.92
CA PHE A 46 5.26 -2.60 -11.57
C PHE A 46 6.55 -3.14 -10.96
N VAL A 47 6.71 -2.94 -9.66
CA VAL A 47 7.76 -3.58 -8.87
C VAL A 47 7.17 -4.84 -8.28
N ASP A 48 7.82 -5.98 -8.50
CA ASP A 48 7.39 -7.21 -7.84
C ASP A 48 7.68 -7.12 -6.35
N PRO A 49 6.74 -7.58 -5.50
CA PRO A 49 6.95 -7.55 -4.07
C PRO A 49 8.26 -8.30 -3.75
N PRO A 50 9.06 -7.79 -2.81
CA PRO A 50 10.26 -8.47 -2.38
C PRO A 50 9.87 -9.89 -1.96
N ASN A 51 10.56 -10.89 -2.50
CA ASN A 51 10.34 -12.28 -2.16
C ASN A 51 10.45 -12.43 -0.62
N GLU A 52 9.32 -12.76 0.04
CA GLU A 52 9.14 -12.88 1.50
C GLU A 52 10.14 -13.82 2.20
N LYS A 53 11.04 -14.46 1.46
CA LYS A 53 12.17 -15.23 1.99
C LYS A 53 13.28 -14.40 2.62
N ARG A 54 13.23 -13.06 2.61
CA ARG A 54 14.17 -12.22 3.39
C ARG A 54 13.56 -11.81 4.72
N LYS A 55 13.59 -12.80 5.62
CA LYS A 55 13.76 -12.75 7.07
C LYS A 55 13.45 -11.40 7.74
N ILE A 56 12.46 -11.48 8.61
CA ILE A 56 12.45 -10.92 9.95
C ILE A 56 13.85 -11.09 10.58
N GLU A 57 14.77 -10.17 10.33
CA GLU A 57 15.90 -9.92 11.24
C GLU A 57 15.44 -8.80 12.16
N LYS A 58 14.95 -9.26 13.32
CA LYS A 58 14.56 -8.45 14.46
C LYS A 58 15.72 -7.54 14.84
N SER A 59 15.39 -6.26 15.01
CA SER A 59 15.79 -5.42 16.15
C SER A 59 16.68 -6.12 17.19
N LYS A 60 17.97 -5.80 17.20
CA LYS A 60 18.87 -5.89 18.34
C LYS A 60 19.92 -4.81 18.19
N ASP A 61 19.60 -3.59 18.60
CA ASP A 61 20.57 -2.54 18.94
C ASP A 61 19.91 -1.56 19.93
N GLU A 62 19.31 -2.08 21.00
CA GLU A 62 19.14 -1.37 22.27
C GLU A 62 19.32 -2.43 23.36
N GLU A 63 20.48 -2.37 24.03
CA GLU A 63 20.80 -2.82 25.40
C GLU A 63 22.21 -3.41 25.45
N ALA A 64 23.20 -2.53 25.65
CA ALA A 64 24.37 -2.71 26.55
C ALA A 64 25.50 -1.70 26.21
N ALA A 65 25.64 -0.67 27.05
CA ALA A 65 26.89 0.04 27.40
C ALA A 65 26.50 1.02 28.52
N ASP A 66 26.49 0.54 29.78
CA ASP A 66 27.53 0.75 30.81
C ASP A 66 27.64 2.22 31.25
#